data_AF-A0A924HKS9-F1
#
_entry.id   AF-A0A924HKS9-F1
#
_cell.length_a   1.000
_cell.length_b   1.000
_cell.length_c   1.000
_cell.angle_alpha   90.00
_cell.angle_beta   90.00
_cell.angle_gamma   90.00
#
_symmetry.space_group_name_H-M   'P 1'
#
loop_
_entity.id
_entity.type
_entity.pdbx_description
1 polymer ?
#
loop_
_entity_poly.entity_id
_entity_poly.type
_entity_poly.pdbx_seq_one_letter_code
_entity_poly.pdbx_strand_id
1 'polypeptide(L)'
;MKTILSIDGGGIKGIIPGMVLVELEERLKQRTGNPNTFLADYFDYFAGTSTGGILIGLILCPSKEDPKKPRFTAREALNLYIENGSKIFESKGVKKFFADIGWVTERYDATVLEDILLKYFEDVKLSELIRPCLITAYNIELRKAHFFRQRLARIRGDQRDFFIRDVCRATSAAPTYFSVAEIHSLSGVRYPL
;
A
#
# COMPACT_ATOMS: atom_id res chain seq x y z
N MET A 1 -6.05 -26.59 1.63
CA MET A 1 -4.86 -25.97 0.99
C MET A 1 -4.83 -24.50 1.41
N LYS A 2 -3.65 -23.90 1.62
CA LYS A 2 -3.51 -22.47 1.94
C LYS A 2 -3.14 -21.69 0.68
N THR A 3 -3.77 -20.54 0.45
CA THR A 3 -3.54 -19.70 -0.74
C THR A 3 -2.92 -18.36 -0.37
N ILE A 4 -1.93 -17.91 -1.15
CA ILE A 4 -1.20 -16.66 -0.92
C ILE A 4 -1.24 -15.82 -2.19
N LEU A 5 -1.56 -14.52 -2.05
CA LEU A 5 -1.39 -13.53 -3.11
C LEU A 5 -0.16 -12.67 -2.82
N SER A 6 0.79 -12.63 -3.74
CA SER A 6 1.96 -11.76 -3.65
C SER A 6 1.97 -10.76 -4.79
N ILE A 7 2.24 -9.48 -4.49
CA ILE A 7 2.23 -8.40 -5.47
C ILE A 7 3.54 -7.62 -5.39
N ASP A 8 4.27 -7.62 -6.50
CA ASP A 8 5.55 -6.93 -6.62
C ASP A 8 5.39 -5.40 -6.66
N GLY A 9 6.48 -4.72 -6.36
CA GLY A 9 6.60 -3.27 -6.55
C GLY A 9 6.83 -2.88 -8.01
N GLY A 10 6.76 -1.58 -8.31
CA GLY A 10 7.04 -1.10 -9.67
C GLY A 10 6.65 0.34 -9.99
N GLY A 11 6.33 1.17 -9.00
CA GLY A 11 5.83 2.52 -9.23
C GLY A 11 4.55 2.50 -10.07
N ILE A 12 4.49 3.34 -11.10
CA ILE A 12 3.35 3.41 -12.03
C ILE A 12 3.06 2.09 -12.76
N LYS A 13 4.06 1.22 -12.93
CA LYS A 13 3.86 -0.12 -13.53
C LYS A 13 2.98 -1.03 -12.68
N GLY A 14 2.66 -0.62 -11.45
CA GLY A 14 1.62 -1.23 -10.62
C GLY A 14 0.25 -1.36 -11.28
N ILE A 15 -0.01 -0.59 -12.34
CA ILE A 15 -1.18 -0.77 -13.19
C ILE A 15 -1.23 -2.19 -13.77
N ILE A 16 -0.08 -2.79 -14.11
CA ILE A 16 -0.01 -4.13 -14.70
C ILE A 16 -0.56 -5.20 -13.73
N PRO A 17 0.00 -5.40 -12.52
CA PRO A 17 -0.60 -6.34 -11.57
C PRO A 17 -2.01 -5.90 -11.17
N GLY A 18 -2.30 -4.60 -11.04
CA GLY A 18 -3.65 -4.13 -10.75
C GLY A 18 -4.70 -4.57 -11.78
N MET A 19 -4.40 -4.52 -13.08
CA MET A 19 -5.30 -5.05 -14.12
C MET A 19 -5.48 -6.56 -14.02
N VAL A 20 -4.42 -7.31 -13.66
CA VAL A 20 -4.52 -8.75 -13.41
C VAL A 20 -5.45 -9.05 -12.23
N LEU A 21 -5.36 -8.27 -11.15
CA LEU A 21 -6.25 -8.38 -9.99
C LEU A 21 -7.72 -8.11 -10.34
N VAL A 22 -7.96 -7.08 -11.17
CA VAL A 22 -9.31 -6.76 -11.68
C VAL A 22 -9.87 -7.94 -12.46
N GLU A 23 -9.13 -8.44 -13.44
CA GLU A 23 -9.58 -9.58 -14.25
C GLU A 23 -9.79 -10.84 -13.39
N LEU A 24 -8.92 -11.08 -12.41
CA LEU A 24 -9.06 -12.20 -11.49
C LEU A 24 -10.35 -12.09 -10.65
N GLU A 25 -10.62 -10.92 -10.08
CA GLU A 25 -11.82 -10.68 -9.28
C GLU A 25 -13.10 -10.83 -10.12
N GLU A 26 -13.12 -10.31 -11.35
CA GLU A 26 -14.25 -10.46 -12.27
C GLU A 26 -14.49 -11.92 -12.67
N ARG A 27 -13.43 -12.70 -12.94
CA ARG A 27 -13.57 -14.14 -13.20
C ARG A 27 -14.10 -14.90 -11.99
N LEU A 28 -13.72 -14.53 -10.77
CA LEU A 28 -14.24 -15.13 -9.55
C LEU A 28 -15.74 -14.81 -9.37
N LYS A 29 -16.15 -13.55 -9.61
CA LYS A 29 -17.57 -13.16 -9.63
C LYS A 29 -18.37 -13.99 -10.63
N GLN A 30 -17.88 -14.11 -11.87
CA GLN A 30 -18.54 -14.90 -12.92
C GLN A 30 -18.65 -16.38 -12.54
N ARG A 31 -17.58 -16.99 -12.04
CA ARG A 31 -17.56 -18.42 -11.65
C ARG A 31 -18.48 -18.74 -10.48
N THR A 32 -18.65 -17.81 -9.56
CA THR A 32 -19.49 -18.01 -8.37
C THR A 32 -20.92 -17.51 -8.53
N GLY A 33 -21.19 -16.69 -9.55
CA GLY A 33 -22.46 -15.99 -9.72
C GLY A 33 -22.74 -14.95 -8.62
N ASN A 34 -21.75 -14.64 -7.78
CA ASN A 34 -21.90 -13.70 -6.67
C ASN A 34 -21.17 -12.38 -6.98
N PRO A 35 -21.88 -11.26 -7.18
CA PRO A 35 -21.27 -9.96 -7.45
C PRO A 35 -20.49 -9.41 -6.25
N ASN A 36 -20.80 -9.86 -5.02
CA ASN A 36 -20.09 -9.50 -3.79
C ASN A 36 -18.90 -10.43 -3.50
N THR A 37 -18.23 -10.88 -4.56
CA THR A 37 -17.01 -11.69 -4.48
C THR A 37 -15.81 -10.77 -4.56
N PHE A 38 -14.92 -10.86 -3.57
CA PHE A 38 -13.69 -10.10 -3.52
C PHE A 38 -12.46 -11.00 -3.44
N LEU A 39 -11.30 -10.50 -3.84
CA LEU A 39 -10.04 -11.26 -3.69
C LEU A 39 -9.77 -11.71 -2.25
N ALA A 40 -10.15 -10.90 -1.26
CA ALA A 40 -10.00 -11.21 0.16
C ALA A 40 -10.77 -12.47 0.62
N ASP A 41 -11.74 -12.94 -0.15
CA ASP A 41 -12.51 -14.16 0.17
C ASP A 41 -11.74 -15.45 -0.19
N TYR A 42 -10.77 -15.37 -1.13
CA TYR A 42 -10.13 -16.54 -1.75
C TYR A 42 -8.66 -16.72 -1.37
N PHE A 43 -8.04 -15.70 -0.78
CA PHE A 43 -6.65 -15.75 -0.33
C PHE A 43 -6.56 -15.72 1.19
N ASP A 44 -5.80 -16.67 1.76
CA ASP A 44 -5.54 -16.74 3.19
C ASP A 44 -4.51 -15.71 3.67
N TYR A 45 -3.62 -15.26 2.78
CA TYR A 45 -2.50 -14.37 3.10
C TYR A 45 -2.11 -13.48 1.92
N PHE A 46 -1.66 -12.26 2.22
CA PHE A 46 -1.27 -11.26 1.24
C PHE A 46 0.15 -10.76 1.49
N ALA A 47 0.97 -10.60 0.46
CA ALA A 47 2.33 -10.06 0.57
C ALA A 47 2.60 -8.99 -0.50
N GLY A 48 3.11 -7.82 -0.11
CA GLY A 48 3.27 -6.70 -1.03
C GLY A 48 4.49 -5.84 -0.75
N THR A 49 5.08 -5.35 -1.84
CA THR A 49 6.20 -4.39 -1.81
C THR A 49 5.83 -3.15 -2.60
N SER A 50 6.11 -1.95 -2.08
CA SER A 50 5.88 -0.68 -2.77
C SER A 50 4.43 -0.56 -3.25
N THR A 51 4.21 -0.27 -4.52
CA THR A 51 2.88 -0.27 -5.15
C THR A 51 2.06 -1.52 -4.81
N GLY A 52 2.67 -2.71 -4.77
CA GLY A 52 1.98 -3.94 -4.36
C GLY A 52 1.49 -3.90 -2.92
N GLY A 53 2.24 -3.27 -2.02
CA GLY A 53 1.81 -3.00 -0.64
C GLY A 53 0.62 -2.04 -0.57
N ILE A 54 0.61 -0.98 -1.39
CA ILE A 54 -0.53 -0.06 -1.51
C ILE A 54 -1.79 -0.78 -2.01
N LEU A 55 -1.66 -1.58 -3.08
CA LEU A 55 -2.79 -2.36 -3.62
C LEU A 55 -3.36 -3.33 -2.59
N ILE A 56 -2.50 -4.01 -1.82
CA ILE A 56 -2.94 -4.89 -0.72
C ILE A 56 -3.62 -4.10 0.38
N GLY A 57 -3.09 -2.94 0.75
CA GLY A 57 -3.74 -2.04 1.70
C GLY A 57 -5.18 -1.75 1.28
N LEU A 58 -5.40 -1.37 0.01
CA LEU A 58 -6.73 -1.05 -0.53
C LEU A 58 -7.65 -2.28 -0.54
N ILE A 59 -7.22 -3.39 -1.12
CA ILE A 59 -8.04 -4.62 -1.25
C ILE A 59 -8.41 -5.20 0.12
N LEU A 60 -7.59 -4.96 1.15
CA LEU A 60 -7.85 -5.42 2.51
C LEU A 60 -8.44 -4.36 3.44
N CYS A 61 -8.66 -3.14 2.95
CA CYS A 61 -9.20 -2.05 3.74
C CYS A 61 -10.64 -2.40 4.15
N PRO A 62 -11.00 -2.37 5.44
CA PRO A 62 -12.36 -2.72 5.88
C PRO A 62 -13.38 -1.64 5.46
N SER A 63 -14.56 -2.08 5.02
CA SER A 63 -15.73 -1.21 4.82
C SER A 63 -16.14 -0.58 6.16
N LYS A 64 -16.72 0.63 6.09
CA LYS A 64 -17.22 1.34 7.27
C LYS A 64 -18.53 0.72 7.79
N GLU A 65 -19.30 0.14 6.88
CA GLU A 65 -20.60 -0.49 7.14
C GLU A 65 -20.44 -1.93 7.64
N ASP A 66 -19.52 -2.70 7.04
CA ASP A 66 -19.20 -4.07 7.45
C ASP A 66 -17.67 -4.28 7.47
N PRO A 67 -17.03 -4.24 8.65
CA PRO A 67 -15.60 -4.43 8.79
C PRO A 67 -15.07 -5.80 8.34
N LYS A 68 -15.95 -6.77 8.02
CA LYS A 68 -15.54 -8.07 7.46
C LYS A 68 -15.42 -8.04 5.94
N LYS A 69 -15.88 -6.98 5.28
CA LYS A 69 -15.84 -6.83 3.83
C LYS A 69 -14.81 -5.79 3.40
N PRO A 70 -14.21 -5.95 2.20
CA PRO A 70 -13.41 -4.89 1.61
C PRO A 70 -14.23 -3.63 1.36
N ARG A 71 -13.60 -2.48 1.61
CA ARG A 71 -14.09 -1.15 1.22
C ARG A 71 -13.98 -0.93 -0.29
N PHE A 72 -12.97 -1.53 -0.91
CA PHE A 72 -12.64 -1.32 -2.32
C PHE A 72 -12.60 -2.65 -3.07
N THR A 73 -13.19 -2.67 -4.26
CA THR A 73 -12.96 -3.70 -5.29
C THR A 73 -11.53 -3.61 -5.83
N ALA A 74 -11.08 -4.65 -6.52
CA ALA A 74 -9.79 -4.62 -7.22
C ALA A 74 -9.72 -3.47 -8.26
N ARG A 75 -10.85 -3.11 -8.86
CA ARG A 75 -10.95 -2.01 -9.83
C ARG A 75 -10.80 -0.65 -9.17
N GLU A 76 -11.47 -0.42 -8.04
CA GLU A 76 -11.31 0.81 -7.27
C GLU A 76 -9.90 0.94 -6.70
N ALA A 77 -9.28 -0.17 -6.30
CA ALA A 77 -7.88 -0.19 -5.90
C ALA A 77 -6.93 0.23 -7.06
N LEU A 78 -7.19 -0.26 -8.27
CA LEU A 78 -6.45 0.14 -9.48
C LEU A 78 -6.68 1.62 -9.84
N ASN A 79 -7.90 2.13 -9.64
CA ASN A 79 -8.26 3.51 -9.99
C ASN A 79 -7.41 4.55 -9.25
N LEU A 80 -6.85 4.23 -8.08
CA LEU A 80 -5.86 5.08 -7.43
C LEU A 80 -4.74 5.48 -8.41
N TYR A 81 -4.20 4.53 -9.17
CA TYR A 81 -3.14 4.79 -10.15
C TYR A 81 -3.64 5.38 -11.46
N ILE A 82 -4.82 4.97 -11.94
CA ILE A 82 -5.39 5.51 -13.19
C ILE A 82 -5.69 7.00 -13.03
N GLU A 83 -6.28 7.39 -11.91
CA GLU A 83 -6.75 8.76 -11.68
C GLU A 83 -5.66 9.67 -11.12
N ASN A 84 -4.75 9.13 -10.30
CA ASN A 84 -3.75 9.94 -9.58
C ASN A 84 -2.31 9.67 -10.04
N GLY A 85 -2.05 8.71 -10.92
CA GLY A 85 -0.69 8.36 -11.34
C GLY A 85 0.08 9.54 -11.93
N SER A 86 -0.57 10.37 -12.74
CA SER A 86 0.05 11.58 -13.29
C SER A 86 0.46 12.59 -12.21
N LYS A 87 -0.27 12.66 -11.09
CA LYS A 87 0.03 13.54 -9.95
C LYS A 87 1.10 12.95 -9.04
N ILE A 88 0.99 11.66 -8.72
CA ILE A 88 1.93 10.93 -7.85
C ILE A 88 3.33 10.90 -8.48
N PHE A 89 3.40 10.71 -9.80
CA PHE A 89 4.65 10.60 -10.54
C PHE A 89 4.95 11.87 -11.36
N GLU A 90 4.37 13.01 -10.98
CA GLU A 90 4.68 14.30 -11.60
C GLU A 90 6.00 14.85 -11.07
N SER A 91 6.91 15.19 -11.96
CA SER A 91 8.15 15.90 -11.64
C SER A 91 8.14 17.24 -12.37
N LYS A 92 7.79 18.33 -11.66
CA LYS A 92 7.68 19.67 -12.27
C LYS A 92 9.02 20.43 -12.28
N GLY A 93 9.28 21.12 -13.40
CA GLY A 93 10.19 22.27 -13.50
C GLY A 93 11.58 22.10 -12.90
N VAL A 94 11.91 23.00 -11.97
CA VAL A 94 13.23 23.17 -11.34
C VAL A 94 13.67 21.94 -10.53
N LYS A 95 12.74 21.21 -9.90
CA LYS A 95 13.03 19.94 -9.20
C LYS A 95 13.50 18.85 -10.16
N LYS A 96 12.89 18.75 -11.36
CA LYS A 96 13.35 17.82 -12.40
C LYS A 96 14.76 18.15 -12.85
N PHE A 97 15.03 19.43 -13.12
CA PHE A 97 16.34 19.91 -13.52
C PHE A 97 17.40 19.63 -12.44
N PHE A 98 17.12 19.94 -11.17
CA PHE A 98 18.03 19.66 -10.06
C PHE A 98 18.23 18.17 -9.79
N ALA A 99 17.20 17.33 -9.94
CA ALA A 99 17.32 15.88 -9.85
C ALA A 99 18.18 15.31 -11.00
N ASP A 100 17.98 15.79 -12.22
CA ASP A 100 18.74 15.37 -13.42
C ASP A 100 20.24 15.76 -13.33
N ILE A 101 20.58 16.85 -12.64
CA ILE A 101 21.98 17.25 -12.35
C ILE A 101 22.51 16.74 -11.00
N GLY A 102 21.73 15.95 -10.25
CA GLY A 102 22.14 15.30 -9.00
C GLY A 102 22.21 16.21 -7.75
N TRP A 103 21.57 17.38 -7.78
CA TRP A 103 21.55 18.36 -6.68
C TRP A 103 20.38 18.16 -5.72
N VAL A 104 19.32 17.46 -6.14
CA VAL A 104 18.21 17.04 -5.28
C VAL A 104 18.11 15.52 -5.35
N THR A 105 17.95 14.89 -4.19
CA THR A 105 17.90 13.43 -4.09
C THR A 105 16.54 12.86 -4.50
N GLU A 106 15.44 13.55 -4.25
CA GLU A 106 14.09 13.05 -4.50
C GLU A 106 13.41 13.64 -5.74
N ARG A 107 12.85 12.75 -6.58
CA ARG A 107 12.20 13.11 -7.84
C ARG A 107 10.75 13.57 -7.69
N TYR A 108 10.03 13.09 -6.68
CA TYR A 108 8.60 13.31 -6.50
C TYR A 108 8.29 13.90 -5.12
N ASP A 109 7.19 14.65 -5.05
CA ASP A 109 6.71 15.21 -3.79
C ASP A 109 5.93 14.16 -3.00
N ALA A 110 6.43 13.83 -1.81
CA ALA A 110 5.82 12.84 -0.92
C ALA A 110 4.42 13.26 -0.45
N THR A 111 4.19 14.57 -0.29
CA THR A 111 2.93 15.12 0.22
C THR A 111 1.73 14.75 -0.64
N VAL A 112 1.90 14.73 -1.96
CA VAL A 112 0.84 14.34 -2.90
C VAL A 112 0.40 12.89 -2.67
N LEU A 113 1.37 11.98 -2.49
CA LEU A 113 1.06 10.58 -2.20
C LEU A 113 0.44 10.45 -0.80
N GLU A 114 0.96 11.16 0.20
CA GLU A 114 0.44 11.15 1.56
C GLU A 114 -1.02 11.63 1.64
N ASP A 115 -1.37 12.71 0.94
CA ASP A 115 -2.75 13.22 0.86
C ASP A 115 -3.70 12.21 0.21
N ILE A 116 -3.24 11.54 -0.85
CA ILE A 116 -4.01 10.49 -1.52
C ILE A 116 -4.20 9.30 -0.56
N LEU A 117 -3.13 8.83 0.08
CA LEU A 117 -3.20 7.72 1.03
C LEU A 117 -4.12 8.06 2.20
N LEU A 118 -4.07 9.28 2.73
CA LEU A 118 -4.96 9.78 3.77
C LEU A 118 -6.43 9.75 3.31
N LYS A 119 -6.71 10.18 2.07
CA LYS A 119 -8.08 10.16 1.52
C LYS A 119 -8.67 8.75 1.41
N TYR A 120 -7.86 7.77 0.97
CA TYR A 120 -8.35 6.40 0.76
C TYR A 120 -8.44 5.60 2.08
N PHE A 121 -7.44 5.77 2.94
CA PHE A 121 -7.32 4.95 4.14
C PHE A 121 -7.87 5.61 5.39
N GLU A 122 -7.93 6.94 5.45
CA GLU A 122 -8.25 7.67 6.68
C GLU A 122 -7.39 7.13 7.83
N ASP A 123 -7.96 6.94 9.02
CA ASP A 123 -7.28 6.43 10.21
C ASP A 123 -7.31 4.89 10.34
N VAL A 124 -7.51 4.15 9.24
CA VAL A 124 -7.47 2.68 9.28
C VAL A 124 -6.09 2.19 9.72
N LYS A 125 -6.08 1.24 10.66
CA LYS A 125 -4.87 0.64 11.22
C LYS A 125 -4.49 -0.62 10.46
N LEU A 126 -3.21 -0.96 10.47
CA LEU A 126 -2.70 -2.21 9.92
C LEU A 126 -3.38 -3.43 10.56
N SER A 127 -3.64 -3.38 11.87
CA SER A 127 -4.33 -4.44 12.61
C SER A 127 -5.78 -4.67 12.17
N GLU A 128 -6.43 -3.66 11.58
CA GLU A 128 -7.84 -3.67 11.15
C GLU A 128 -8.04 -4.26 9.75
N LEU A 129 -6.96 -4.47 8.98
CA LEU A 129 -7.07 -5.11 7.67
C LEU A 129 -7.70 -6.49 7.79
N ILE A 130 -8.62 -6.79 6.87
CA ILE A 130 -9.55 -7.92 6.94
C ILE A 130 -8.87 -9.29 6.81
N ARG A 131 -7.67 -9.35 6.21
CA ARG A 131 -6.85 -10.56 6.09
C ARG A 131 -5.42 -10.33 6.58
N PRO A 132 -4.74 -11.40 7.05
CA PRO A 132 -3.32 -11.32 7.37
C PRO A 132 -2.49 -10.91 6.15
N CYS A 133 -1.61 -9.92 6.34
CA CYS A 133 -0.71 -9.47 5.30
C CYS A 133 0.72 -9.20 5.81
N LEU A 134 1.64 -9.15 4.86
CA LEU A 134 3.02 -8.68 5.01
C LEU A 134 3.29 -7.56 4.01
N ILE A 135 3.68 -6.39 4.51
CA ILE A 135 4.13 -5.26 3.67
C ILE A 135 5.58 -4.95 4.04
N THR A 136 6.44 -4.84 3.03
CA THR A 136 7.89 -4.66 3.21
C THR A 136 8.29 -3.20 3.21
N ALA A 137 9.25 -2.81 4.03
CA ALA A 137 9.97 -1.54 3.95
C ALA A 137 11.43 -1.73 4.33
N TYR A 138 12.24 -0.68 4.34
CA TYR A 138 13.65 -0.77 4.69
C TYR A 138 14.04 0.31 5.69
N ASN A 139 14.47 -0.09 6.89
CA ASN A 139 14.92 0.87 7.88
C ASN A 139 16.33 1.34 7.57
N ILE A 140 16.48 2.63 7.26
CA ILE A 140 17.75 3.21 6.78
C ILE A 140 18.79 3.38 7.90
N GLU A 141 18.35 3.71 9.12
CA GLU A 141 19.25 3.89 10.27
C GLU A 141 19.76 2.54 10.78
N LEU A 142 18.88 1.56 10.92
CA LEU A 142 19.23 0.20 11.35
C LEU A 142 19.82 -0.66 10.23
N ARG A 143 19.75 -0.21 8.97
CA ARG A 143 20.19 -0.91 7.76
C ARG A 143 19.63 -2.33 7.65
N LYS A 144 18.32 -2.47 7.90
CA LYS A 144 17.63 -3.76 7.96
C LYS A 144 16.28 -3.69 7.29
N ALA A 145 15.88 -4.81 6.69
CA ALA A 145 14.51 -4.98 6.21
C ALA A 145 13.53 -4.82 7.38
N HIS A 146 12.47 -4.05 7.15
CA HIS A 146 11.33 -3.93 8.05
C HIS A 146 10.13 -4.65 7.44
N PHE A 147 9.47 -5.48 8.24
CA PHE A 147 8.26 -6.19 7.81
C PHE A 147 7.08 -5.78 8.69
N PHE A 148 6.16 -5.03 8.09
CA PHE A 148 4.84 -4.81 8.66
C PHE A 148 4.04 -6.08 8.53
N ARG A 149 3.56 -6.61 9.65
CA ARG A 149 2.82 -7.87 9.71
C ARG A 149 1.53 -7.62 10.47
N GLN A 150 0.39 -7.73 9.80
CA GLN A 150 -0.91 -7.45 10.43
C GLN A 150 -1.15 -8.30 11.67
N ARG A 151 -0.79 -9.59 11.63
CA ARG A 151 -0.93 -10.47 12.79
C ARG A 151 -0.08 -10.03 13.99
N LEU A 152 1.10 -9.45 13.72
CA LEU A 152 1.96 -8.95 14.78
C LEU A 152 1.41 -7.65 15.38
N ALA A 153 0.83 -6.77 14.55
CA ALA A 153 0.12 -5.57 15.01
C ALA A 153 -1.03 -5.95 15.95
N ARG A 154 -1.83 -6.98 15.61
CA ARG A 154 -2.92 -7.47 16.47
C ARG A 154 -2.44 -8.08 17.79
N ILE A 155 -1.30 -8.79 17.79
CA ILE A 155 -0.79 -9.47 18.99
C ILE A 155 -0.03 -8.52 19.91
N ARG A 156 0.73 -7.57 19.36
CA ARG A 156 1.59 -6.65 20.13
C ARG A 156 1.00 -5.25 20.31
N GLY A 157 -0.18 -5.00 19.77
CA GLY A 157 -0.90 -3.74 19.89
C GLY A 157 -0.10 -2.55 19.34
N ASP A 158 -0.33 -1.39 19.94
CA ASP A 158 0.13 -0.08 19.45
C ASP A 158 1.64 0.05 19.23
N GLN A 159 2.46 -0.80 19.85
CA GLN A 159 3.91 -0.83 19.61
C GLN A 159 4.28 -1.31 18.20
N ARG A 160 3.44 -2.14 17.59
CA ARG A 160 3.66 -2.76 16.27
C ARG A 160 2.51 -2.52 15.31
N ASP A 161 1.57 -1.68 15.69
CA ASP A 161 0.48 -1.23 14.86
C ASP A 161 0.75 0.19 14.35
N PHE A 162 0.21 0.49 13.19
CA PHE A 162 0.49 1.69 12.41
C PHE A 162 -0.76 2.05 11.61
N PHE A 163 -0.93 3.32 11.23
CA PHE A 163 -1.90 3.63 10.20
C PHE A 163 -1.47 3.03 8.86
N ILE A 164 -2.41 2.45 8.12
CA ILE A 164 -2.07 1.80 6.85
C ILE A 164 -1.56 2.80 5.80
N ARG A 165 -1.97 4.08 5.88
CA ARG A 165 -1.40 5.17 5.07
C ARG A 165 0.12 5.32 5.29
N ASP A 166 0.58 5.21 6.52
CA ASP A 166 2.00 5.36 6.88
C ASP A 166 2.80 4.13 6.41
N VAL A 167 2.21 2.94 6.56
CA VAL A 167 2.78 1.69 6.03
C VAL A 167 2.92 1.74 4.51
N CYS A 168 1.89 2.25 3.82
CA CYS A 168 1.87 2.45 2.38
C CYS A 168 2.91 3.48 1.92
N ARG A 169 3.10 4.55 2.68
CA ARG A 169 4.12 5.56 2.42
C ARG A 169 5.53 5.02 2.62
N ALA A 170 5.76 4.24 3.68
CA ALA A 170 7.03 3.57 3.97
C ALA A 170 7.41 2.53 2.91
N THR A 171 6.47 1.66 2.50
CA THR A 171 6.78 0.63 1.49
C THR A 171 7.10 1.22 0.11
N SER A 172 6.57 2.41 -0.20
CA SER A 172 6.72 3.08 -1.50
C SER A 172 7.82 4.14 -1.53
N ALA A 173 8.55 4.35 -0.42
CA ALA A 173 9.65 5.30 -0.28
C ALA A 173 10.92 4.83 -1.05
N ALA A 174 10.81 4.65 -2.36
CA ALA A 174 11.93 4.21 -3.18
C ALA A 174 13.04 5.28 -3.17
N PRO A 175 14.30 4.92 -2.84
CA PRO A 175 15.43 5.84 -2.91
C PRO A 175 15.50 6.52 -4.27
N THR A 176 15.91 7.79 -4.30
CA THR A 176 15.94 8.66 -5.48
C THR A 176 14.58 9.11 -6.05
N TYR A 177 13.48 8.48 -5.66
CA TYR A 177 12.13 8.84 -6.11
C TYR A 177 11.35 9.60 -5.05
N PHE A 178 11.36 9.13 -3.82
CA PHE A 178 10.74 9.80 -2.67
C PHE A 178 11.75 9.98 -1.56
N SER A 179 11.53 10.99 -0.70
CA SER A 179 12.23 11.10 0.57
C SER A 179 11.92 9.91 1.47
N VAL A 180 12.82 9.65 2.42
CA VAL A 180 12.63 8.65 3.49
C VAL A 180 11.30 8.92 4.19
N ALA A 181 10.53 7.87 4.44
CA ALA A 181 9.29 7.97 5.20
C ALA A 181 9.60 7.85 6.69
N GLU A 182 9.53 8.96 7.40
CA GLU A 182 9.60 8.94 8.86
C GLU A 182 8.19 8.73 9.43
N ILE A 183 7.92 7.51 9.89
CA ILE A 183 6.62 7.13 10.43
C ILE A 183 6.71 6.76 11.91
N HIS A 184 5.56 6.71 12.58
CA HIS A 184 5.48 6.34 13.99
C HIS A 184 4.52 5.16 14.19
N SER A 185 4.86 4.25 15.09
CA SER A 185 3.85 3.31 15.59
C SER A 185 2.77 4.07 16.36
N LEU A 186 1.62 3.44 16.60
CA LEU A 186 0.55 4.07 17.39
C LEU A 186 0.98 4.39 18.84
N SER A 187 2.02 3.72 19.34
CA SER A 187 2.66 4.05 20.63
C SER A 187 3.73 5.15 20.55
N GLY A 188 3.88 5.82 19.40
CA GLY A 188 4.82 6.93 19.20
C GLY A 188 6.27 6.53 18.95
N VAL A 189 6.57 5.26 18.65
CA VAL A 189 7.96 4.85 18.33
C VAL A 189 8.29 5.25 16.90
N ARG A 190 9.36 6.02 16.71
CA ARG A 190 9.86 6.51 15.41
C ARG A 190 10.49 5.39 14.56
N TYR A 191 10.18 5.38 13.27
CA TYR A 191 10.75 4.47 12.27
C TYR A 191 11.13 5.24 10.99
N PRO A 192 12.42 5.37 10.67
CA PRO A 192 12.90 5.94 9.41
C PRO A 192 12.98 4.85 8.33
N LEU A 193 11.95 4.78 7.47
CA LEU A 193 11.70 3.67 6.53
C LEU A 193 11.71 4.05 5.06
#